data_AF-A0A8S9JVS2-F1
#
_entry.id   AF-A0A8S9JVS2-F1
#
_cell.length_a   1.000
_cell.length_b   1.000
_cell.length_c   1.000
_cell.angle_alpha   90.00
_cell.angle_beta   90.00
_cell.angle_gamma   90.00
#
_symmetry.space_group_name_H-M   'P 1'
#
loop_
_entity.id
_entity.type
_entity.pdbx_description
1 polymer ?
#
loop_
_entity_poly.entity_id
_entity_poly.type
_entity_poly.pdbx_seq_one_letter_code
_entity_poly.pdbx_strand_id
1 'polypeptide(L)' 'MFYEGKSSEVVEKIAAENPFGRVGEVRDVVPLVGFLAGDGGEWINGQIIPVNGGYWLSR' A
#
# COMPACT_ATOMS: atom_id res chain seq x y z
N MET A 1 15.51 2.67 -1.78
CA MET A 1 14.11 3.13 -1.52
C MET A 1 13.31 3.01 -2.83
N PHE A 2 11.97 2.86 -2.86
CA PHE A 2 11.21 2.49 -4.08
C PHE A 2 11.61 3.22 -5.38
N TYR A 3 11.90 4.52 -5.32
CA TYR A 3 12.25 5.37 -6.47
C TYR A 3 13.67 5.19 -7.01
N GLU A 4 14.56 4.56 -6.24
CA GLU A 4 15.98 4.42 -6.56
C GLU A 4 16.17 3.57 -7.82
N GLY A 5 16.83 4.14 -8.84
CA GLY A 5 17.08 3.51 -10.13
C GLY A 5 15.88 3.40 -11.08
N LYS A 6 14.72 4.00 -10.75
CA LYS A 6 13.55 4.03 -11.65
C LYS A 6 13.45 5.36 -12.38
N SER A 7 13.12 5.32 -13.67
CA SER A 7 12.74 6.52 -14.42
C SER A 7 11.35 7.01 -13.99
N SER A 8 11.03 8.27 -14.26
CA SER A 8 9.70 8.83 -14.04
C SER A 8 8.62 8.04 -14.80
N GLU A 9 8.89 7.66 -16.05
CA GLU A 9 7.96 6.88 -16.87
C GLU A 9 7.59 5.53 -16.23
N VAL A 10 8.57 4.85 -15.62
CA VAL A 10 8.31 3.59 -14.89
C VAL A 10 7.42 3.84 -13.68
N VAL A 11 7.66 4.91 -12.93
CA VAL A 11 6.87 5.27 -11.75
C VAL A 11 5.44 5.64 -12.15
N GLU A 12 5.26 6.42 -13.20
CA GLU A 12 3.95 6.81 -13.75
C GLU A 12 3.16 5.60 -14.23
N LYS A 13 3.81 4.65 -14.91
CA LYS A 13 3.17 3.40 -15.33
C LYS A 13 2.65 2.60 -14.13
N ILE A 14 3.47 2.45 -13.09
CA ILE A 14 3.06 1.73 -11.85
C ILE A 14 1.90 2.47 -11.16
N ALA A 15 1.93 3.80 -11.15
CA ALA A 15 0.84 4.61 -10.59
C ALA A 15 -0.48 4.40 -11.36
N ALA A 16 -0.43 4.34 -12.69
CA ALA A 16 -1.60 4.15 -13.54
C ALA A 16 -2.26 2.77 -13.39
N GLU A 17 -1.48 1.75 -13.03
CA GLU A 17 -1.98 0.41 -12.73
C GLU A 17 -2.69 0.34 -11.35
N ASN A 18 -2.46 1.32 -10.46
CA ASN A 18 -3.19 1.39 -9.20
C ASN A 18 -4.60 1.97 -9.40
N PRO A 19 -5.66 1.38 -8.83
CA PRO A 19 -7.01 1.95 -8.88
C PRO A 19 -7.13 3.40 -8.37
N PHE A 20 -6.24 3.85 -7.49
CA PHE A 20 -6.16 5.23 -7.02
C PHE A 20 -5.26 6.14 -7.89
N GLY A 21 -4.70 5.63 -8.98
CA GLY A 21 -3.91 6.40 -9.95
C GLY A 21 -2.60 6.97 -9.38
N ARG A 22 -2.07 6.37 -8.32
CA ARG A 22 -0.86 6.86 -7.63
C ARG A 22 -0.08 5.73 -6.96
N VAL A 23 1.20 5.99 -6.72
CA VAL A 23 2.01 5.17 -5.82
C VAL A 23 1.57 5.42 -4.37
N GLY A 24 1.56 4.35 -3.58
CA GLY A 24 1.29 4.41 -2.16
C GLY A 24 2.37 5.18 -1.41
N GLU A 25 1.97 5.94 -0.41
CA GLU A 25 2.83 6.71 0.48
C GLU A 25 2.86 6.06 1.86
N VAL A 26 3.88 6.38 2.66
CA VAL A 26 3.99 5.85 4.04
C VAL A 26 2.72 6.12 4.85
N ARG A 27 2.09 7.29 4.66
CA ARG A 27 0.84 7.65 5.35
C ARG A 27 -0.33 6.69 5.09
N ASP A 28 -0.31 5.93 3.99
CA ASP A 28 -1.41 5.05 3.62
C ASP A 28 -1.43 3.76 4.46
N VAL A 29 -0.27 3.30 4.94
CA VAL A 29 -0.19 2.11 5.82
C VAL A 29 -0.37 2.44 7.30
N VAL A 30 -0.08 3.69 7.70
CA VAL A 30 -0.09 4.13 9.10
C VAL A 30 -1.42 3.83 9.83
N PRO A 31 -2.61 4.09 9.25
CA PRO A 31 -3.87 3.82 9.94
C PRO A 31 -4.07 2.35 10.29
N LEU A 32 -3.70 1.43 9.38
CA LEU A 32 -3.79 0.00 9.66
C LEU A 32 -2.81 -0.42 10.75
N VAL A 33 -1.57 0.09 10.70
CA VAL A 33 -0.58 -0.18 11.76
C VAL A 33 -1.10 0.31 13.10
N GLY A 34 -1.64 1.53 13.16
CA GLY A 34 -2.23 2.08 14.39
C GLY A 34 -3.39 1.25 14.92
N PHE A 35 -4.27 0.75 14.03
CA PHE A 35 -5.36 -0.14 14.40
C PHE A 35 -4.86 -1.48 14.95
N LEU A 36 -3.93 -2.15 14.24
CA LEU A 36 -3.40 -3.45 14.64
C LEU A 36 -2.55 -3.38 15.91
N ALA A 37 -1.87 -2.25 16.15
CA ALA A 37 -1.09 -2.02 17.37
C ALA A 37 -1.93 -1.54 18.56
N GLY A 38 -3.19 -1.14 18.34
CA GLY A 38 -4.13 -0.75 19.38
C GLY A 38 -5.09 -1.87 19.77
N ASP A 39 -6.04 -1.55 20.64
CA ASP A 39 -7.01 -2.51 21.20
C ASP A 39 -7.83 -3.24 20.12
N GLY A 40 -8.10 -2.58 18.99
CA GLY A 40 -8.82 -3.18 17.87
C GLY A 40 -8.09 -4.38 17.22
N GLY A 41 -6.78 -4.49 17.41
CA GLY A 41 -5.94 -5.56 16.88
C GLY A 41 -5.78 -6.78 17.80
N GLU A 42 -6.27 -6.73 19.05
CA GLU A 42 -5.94 -7.72 20.10
C GLU A 42 -6.14 -9.18 19.66
N TRP A 43 -7.19 -9.44 18.87
CA TRP A 43 -7.55 -10.79 18.43
C TRP A 43 -7.26 -11.08 16.95
N ILE A 44 -6.46 -10.25 16.29
CA ILE A 44 -6.07 -10.40 14.89
C ILE A 44 -4.62 -10.89 14.84
N ASN A 45 -4.44 -12.14 14.45
CA ASN A 45 -3.12 -12.75 14.27
C ASN A 45 -3.06 -13.62 13.00
N GLY A 46 -1.85 -13.81 12.48
CA GLY A 46 -1.59 -14.67 11.30
C GLY A 46 -2.17 -14.15 9.97
N GLN A 47 -2.68 -12.92 9.93
CA GLN A 47 -3.32 -12.36 8.73
C GLN A 47 -2.32 -11.67 7.80
N ILE A 48 -2.57 -11.75 6.50
CA ILE A 48 -1.90 -10.93 5.48
C ILE A 48 -2.93 -9.90 4.99
N ILE A 49 -2.72 -8.63 5.33
CA ILE A 49 -3.62 -7.54 4.96
C ILE A 49 -2.92 -6.63 3.94
N PRO A 50 -3.27 -6.70 2.65
CA PRO A 50 -2.65 -5.85 1.64
C PRO A 50 -3.15 -4.40 1.75
N VAL A 51 -2.22 -3.47 1.99
CA VAL A 51 -2.46 -2.01 1.92
C VAL A 51 -1.83 -1.47 0.64
N ASN A 52 -2.39 -1.85 -0.50
CA ASN A 52 -1.80 -1.61 -1.82
C ASN A 52 -2.72 -0.81 -2.76
N GLY A 53 -3.78 -0.21 -2.25
CA GLY A 53 -4.75 0.52 -3.07
C GLY A 53 -5.53 -0.34 -4.06
N GLY A 54 -5.59 -1.66 -3.86
CA GLY A 54 -6.26 -2.59 -4.78
C GLY A 54 -5.41 -3.00 -5.98
N TYR A 55 -4.11 -2.68 -6.00
CA TYR A 55 -3.20 -2.97 -7.11
C TYR A 55 -3.15 -4.45 -7.55
N TRP A 56 -3.46 -5.39 -6.67
CA TRP A 56 -3.52 -6.82 -7.05
C TRP A 56 -4.85 -7.25 -7.67
N LEU A 57 -5.88 -6.42 -7.54
CA LEU A 57 -7.24 -6.67 -8.01
C LEU A 57 -7.57 -5.89 -9.29
N SER A 58 -6.74 -4.92 -9.69
CA SER A 58 -6.79 -4.31 -11.01
C SER A 58 -6.40 -5.36 -12.06
N ARG A 59 -7.41 -5.95 -12.68
CA ARG A 59 -7.32 -6.71 -13.93
C ARG A 59 -8.13 -6.00 -15.00
#